data_AF-X1NQL2-F1
#
_entry.id   AF-X1NQL2-F1
#
_cell.length_a   1.000
_cell.length_b   1.000
_cell.length_c   1.000
_cell.angle_alpha   90.00
_cell.angle_beta   90.00
_cell.angle_gamma   90.00
#
_symmetry.space_group_name_H-M   'P 1'
#
loop_
_entity.id
_entity.type
_entity.pdbx_description
1 polymer ?
#
loop_
_entity_poly.entity_id
_entity_poly.type
_entity_poly.pdbx_seq_one_letter_code
_entity_poly.pdbx_strand_id
1 'polypeptide(L)' 'VNKEGEILESTFTSARRVSDPGSYCPYCLFNDEEVLELWPGALGEVFELGRNESLKLQLMAGARV' A
#
# COMPACT_ATOMS: atom_id res chain seq x y z
N VAL A 1 -6.87 6.69 -18.97
CA VAL A 1 -7.13 5.41 -18.28
C VAL A 1 -7.61 4.43 -19.34
N ASN A 2 -6.85 3.37 -19.64
CA ASN A 2 -7.47 2.20 -20.27
C ASN A 2 -8.62 1.76 -19.35
N LYS A 3 -9.72 1.23 -19.88
CA LYS A 3 -10.97 1.09 -19.11
C LYS A 3 -10.86 0.13 -17.91
N GLU A 4 -9.73 -0.56 -17.76
CA GLU A 4 -9.44 -1.55 -16.71
C GLU A 4 -8.14 -1.21 -15.94
N GLY A 5 -8.06 -0.02 -15.31
CA GLY A 5 -6.86 0.43 -14.58
C GLY A 5 -6.16 -0.68 -13.77
N GLU A 6 -4.83 -0.78 -13.92
CA GLU A 6 -4.03 -1.87 -13.35
C GLU A 6 -3.56 -1.56 -11.94
N ILE A 7 -3.64 -2.54 -11.03
CA ILE A 7 -3.02 -2.44 -9.70
C ILE A 7 -1.61 -3.01 -9.77
N LEU A 8 -0.64 -2.16 -9.44
CA LEU A 8 0.76 -2.55 -9.30
C LEU A 8 1.14 -2.54 -7.81
N GLU A 9 1.80 -3.59 -7.36
CA GLU A 9 2.52 -3.57 -6.09
C GLU A 9 4.00 -3.26 -6.37
N SER A 10 4.59 -2.40 -5.55
CA SER A 10 5.99 -2.00 -5.71
C SER A 10 6.82 -2.33 -4.48
N THR A 11 8.06 -2.70 -4.75
CA THR A 11 9.16 -2.67 -3.80
C THR A 11 10.04 -1.47 -4.10
N PHE A 12 11.08 -1.25 -3.30
CA PHE A 12 12.06 -0.18 -3.56
C PHE A 12 12.71 -0.28 -4.96
N THR A 13 12.80 -1.47 -5.57
CA THR A 13 13.54 -1.70 -6.83
C THR A 13 12.68 -2.15 -8.00
N SER A 14 11.40 -2.47 -7.81
CA SER A 14 10.55 -3.02 -8.87
C SER A 14 9.08 -2.75 -8.61
N ALA A 15 8.30 -2.68 -9.69
CA ALA A 15 6.84 -2.76 -9.65
C ALA A 15 6.38 -3.99 -10.43
N ARG A 16 5.37 -4.69 -9.92
CA ARG A 16 4.77 -5.85 -10.59
C ARG A 16 3.26 -5.77 -10.51
N ARG A 17 2.57 -6.38 -11.48
CA ARG A 17 1.12 -6.49 -11.45
C ARG A 17 0.69 -7.37 -10.28
N VAL A 18 -0.36 -6.93 -9.58
CA VAL A 18 -1.03 -7.73 -8.57
C VAL A 18 -1.82 -8.83 -9.26
N SER A 19 -1.54 -10.09 -8.89
CA SER A 19 -2.20 -11.27 -9.48
C SER A 19 -3.64 -11.46 -9.01
N ASP A 20 -3.97 -11.02 -7.79
CA ASP A 20 -5.32 -11.05 -7.24
C ASP A 20 -5.66 -9.70 -6.57
N PRO A 21 -6.22 -8.75 -7.33
CA PRO A 21 -6.65 -7.46 -6.81
C PRO A 21 -7.66 -7.55 -5.66
N GLY A 22 -8.48 -8.61 -5.62
CA GLY A 22 -9.53 -8.78 -4.60
C GLY A 22 -8.98 -9.08 -3.21
N SER A 23 -7.71 -9.48 -3.11
CA SER A 23 -7.03 -9.68 -1.83
C SER A 23 -6.67 -8.36 -1.12
N TYR A 24 -6.83 -7.22 -1.78
CA TYR A 24 -6.53 -5.91 -1.21
C TYR A 24 -7.81 -5.22 -0.74
N CYS A 25 -7.75 -4.62 0.44
CA CYS A 25 -8.77 -3.69 0.93
C CYS A 25 -8.19 -2.27 0.82
N PRO A 26 -8.57 -1.47 -0.19
CA PRO A 26 -8.12 -0.08 -0.27
C PRO A 26 -8.79 0.74 0.84
N TYR A 27 -8.02 1.62 1.48
CA TYR A 27 -8.52 2.56 2.49
C TYR A 27 -8.63 3.97 1.91
N CYS A 28 -7.58 4.40 1.21
CA CYS A 28 -7.49 5.71 0.58
C CYS A 28 -6.90 5.60 -0.82
N LEU A 29 -7.38 6.46 -1.72
CA LEU A 29 -6.81 6.68 -3.05
C LEU A 29 -6.28 8.12 -3.10
N PHE A 30 -5.16 8.36 -3.78
CA PHE A 30 -4.61 9.70 -3.88
C PHE A 30 -3.92 9.91 -5.23
N ASN A 31 -3.86 11.15 -5.66
CA ASN A 31 -3.07 11.62 -6.78
C ASN A 31 -2.33 12.91 -6.37
N ASP A 32 -1.77 13.64 -7.35
CA ASP A 32 -1.00 14.86 -7.07
C ASP A 32 -1.85 16.04 -6.56
N GLU A 33 -3.17 15.95 -6.67
CA GLU A 33 -4.12 17.04 -6.37
C GLU A 33 -5.02 16.72 -5.18
N GLU A 34 -5.40 15.45 -5.00
CA GLU A 34 -6.43 15.06 -4.03
C GLU A 34 -6.13 13.74 -3.31
N VAL A 35 -6.75 13.60 -2.14
CA VAL A 35 -6.82 12.36 -1.35
C VAL A 35 -8.30 12.03 -1.14
N LEU A 36 -8.68 10.82 -1.50
CA LEU A 36 -10.02 10.27 -1.32
C LEU A 36 -9.97 9.16 -0.26
N GLU A 37 -10.63 9.40 0.88
CA GLU A 37 -10.93 8.35 1.85
C GLU A 37 -12.17 7.57 1.38
N LEU A 38 -12.11 6.23 1.36
CA LEU A 38 -13.22 5.40 0.91
C LEU A 38 -14.35 5.28 1.94
N TRP A 39 -14.09 5.65 3.19
CA TRP A 39 -15.06 5.92 4.25
C TRP A 39 -14.49 6.96 5.22
N PRO A 40 -15.33 7.69 5.97
CA PRO A 40 -14.86 8.70 6.91
C PRO A 40 -13.91 8.10 7.96
N GLY A 41 -12.67 8.59 8.02
CA GLY A 41 -11.67 8.14 8.99
C GLY A 41 -10.75 7.03 8.47
N ALA A 42 -10.93 6.54 7.24
CA ALA A 42 -10.10 5.48 6.67
C ALA A 42 -8.60 5.80 6.70
N LEU A 43 -8.23 7.07 6.47
CA LEU A 43 -6.83 7.49 6.53
C LEU A 43 -6.26 7.33 7.95
N GLY A 44 -7.03 7.68 8.97
CA GLY A 44 -6.67 7.50 10.37
C GLY A 44 -6.44 6.03 10.71
N GLU A 45 -7.36 5.17 10.29
CA GLU A 45 -7.25 3.72 10.49
C GLU A 45 -5.94 3.14 9.90
N VAL A 46 -5.49 3.62 8.73
CA VAL A 46 -4.20 3.21 8.13
C VAL A 46 -2.99 3.54 9.01
N PHE A 47 -3.05 4.65 9.76
CA PHE A 47 -1.99 5.01 10.70
C PHE A 47 -2.11 4.27 12.03
N GLU A 48 -3.33 3.86 12.41
CA GLU A 48 -3.59 3.04 13.59
C GLU A 48 -3.29 1.55 13.40
N LEU A 49 -3.24 1.06 12.16
CA LEU A 49 -2.70 -0.26 11.82
C LEU A 49 -1.25 -0.32 12.32
N GLY A 50 -1.09 -0.82 13.55
CA GLY A 50 0.13 -0.77 14.33
C GLY A 50 1.34 -1.18 13.51
N ARG A 51 2.08 -0.20 13.03
CA ARG A 51 3.31 -0.44 12.28
C ARG A 51 4.35 -0.85 13.30
N ASN A 52 4.67 -2.13 13.34
CA ASN A 52 5.85 -2.58 14.06
C ASN A 52 7.08 -2.16 13.25
N GLU A 53 7.45 -0.88 13.34
CA GLU A 53 8.58 -0.31 12.61
C GLU A 53 9.89 -0.99 12.98
N SER A 54 10.02 -1.46 14.22
CA SER A 54 11.14 -2.30 14.66
C SER A 54 11.21 -3.62 13.91
N LEU A 55 10.08 -4.33 13.76
CA LEU A 55 10.00 -5.57 12.97
C LEU A 55 10.30 -5.30 11.49
N LYS A 56 9.75 -4.22 10.93
CA LYS A 56 10.04 -3.80 9.56
C LYS A 56 11.54 -3.56 9.38
N LEU A 57 12.18 -2.83 10.30
CA LEU A 57 13.61 -2.54 10.25
C LEU A 57 14.44 -3.81 10.42
N GLN A 58 14.06 -4.72 11.32
CA GLN A 58 14.71 -6.03 11.49
C GLN A 58 14.60 -6.91 10.24
N LEU A 59 13.43 -6.95 9.59
CA LEU A 59 13.26 -7.69 8.33
C LEU A 59 14.09 -7.08 7.18
N MET A 60 14.16 -5.75 7.12
CA MET A 60 15.00 -5.04 6.15
C MET A 60 16.50 -5.26 6.42
N ALA A 61 16.89 -5.31 7.69
CA ALA A 61 18.27 -5.56 8.12
C ALA A 61 18.67 -7.05 7.97
N GLY A 62 17.71 -7.97 8.12
CA GLY A 62 17.88 -9.42 8.00
C GLY A 62 17.90 -9.95 6.56
N ALA A 63 17.72 -9.08 5.55
CA ALA A 63 17.83 -9.45 4.13
C ALA A 63 19.30 -9.61 3.64
N ARG A 64 20.27 -9.67 4.55
CA ARG A 64 21.67 -10.14 4.39
C ARG A 64 22.10 -10.69 5.76
N VAL A 65 22.49 -11.95 5.94
CA VAL A 65 23.42 -12.80 5.18
C VAL A 65 22.81 -14.15 4.86
#